data_AF-A0AB38D2Z7-F1
#
_entry.id   AF-A0AB38D2Z7-F1
#
_cell.length_a   1.000
_cell.length_b   1.000
_cell.length_c   1.000
_cell.angle_alpha   90.00
_cell.angle_beta   90.00
_cell.angle_gamma   90.00
#
_symmetry.space_group_name_H-M   'P 1'
#
loop_
_entity.id
_entity.type
_entity.pdbx_description
1 polymer ?
#
loop_
_entity_poly.entity_id
_entity_poly.type
_entity_poly.pdbx_seq_one_letter_code
_entity_poly.pdbx_strand_id
1 'polypeptide(L)'
;MAFIEPTEQDRANARSRQLPHALESQLAVRTAAIAKISELADARFQAAPGDPPLWETTFAAVAHYRKHRKVSRDWIEATAGAVIKAGAPSGPTCDRFGIGRATMQQVMAGHESLAMLTDAESKPKKKGVAGNGAAA
;
A
#
# COMPACT_ATOMS: atom_id res chain seq x y z
N MET A 1 1.62 5.91 -21.98
CA MET A 1 1.41 4.47 -21.71
C MET A 1 0.07 4.29 -21.05
N ALA A 2 -0.80 3.47 -21.64
CA ALA A 2 -2.10 3.13 -21.07
C ALA A 2 -1.97 1.87 -20.19
N PHE A 3 -2.86 1.72 -19.22
CA PHE A 3 -2.98 0.48 -18.46
C PHE A 3 -3.54 -0.61 -19.39
N ILE A 4 -2.93 -1.81 -19.39
CA ILE A 4 -3.53 -2.97 -20.07
C ILE A 4 -4.84 -3.32 -19.39
N GLU A 5 -5.87 -3.64 -20.17
CA GLU A 5 -7.14 -4.06 -19.61
C GLU A 5 -7.00 -5.38 -18.82
N PRO A 6 -7.47 -5.44 -17.57
CA PRO A 6 -7.37 -6.65 -16.77
C PRO A 6 -8.27 -7.76 -17.34
N THR A 7 -7.75 -8.98 -17.36
CA THR A 7 -8.49 -10.19 -17.74
C THR A 7 -9.64 -10.48 -16.77
N GLU A 8 -10.61 -11.32 -17.15
CA GLU A 8 -11.69 -11.72 -16.23
C GLU A 8 -11.15 -12.41 -14.96
N GLN A 9 -10.10 -13.22 -15.10
CA GLN A 9 -9.44 -13.88 -13.97
C GLN A 9 -8.75 -12.87 -13.04
N ASP A 10 -8.10 -11.85 -13.60
CA ASP A 10 -7.51 -10.76 -12.82
C ASP A 10 -8.56 -9.99 -12.04
N ARG A 11 -9.70 -9.68 -12.68
CA ARG A 11 -10.83 -9.00 -12.03
C ARG A 11 -11.40 -9.85 -10.90
N ALA A 12 -11.58 -11.16 -11.11
CA ALA A 12 -12.07 -12.08 -10.09
C ALA A 12 -11.11 -12.17 -8.89
N ASN A 13 -9.81 -12.29 -9.13
CA ASN A 13 -8.78 -12.31 -8.09
C ASN A 13 -8.71 -10.96 -7.32
N ALA A 14 -8.80 -9.84 -8.03
CA ALA A 14 -8.79 -8.52 -7.42
C ALA A 14 -9.99 -8.32 -6.49
N ARG A 15 -11.20 -8.71 -6.94
CA ARG A 15 -12.44 -8.60 -6.16
C ARG A 15 -12.49 -9.53 -4.95
N SER A 16 -12.07 -10.78 -5.11
CA SER A 16 -12.21 -11.80 -4.07
C SER A 16 -11.10 -11.80 -3.04
N ARG A 17 -9.90 -11.30 -3.37
CA ARG A 17 -8.72 -11.40 -2.49
C ARG A 17 -8.02 -10.07 -2.25
N GLN A 18 -7.68 -9.35 -3.31
CA GLN A 18 -6.79 -8.19 -3.18
C GLN A 18 -7.48 -6.98 -2.56
N LEU A 19 -8.71 -6.68 -2.99
CA LEU A 19 -9.49 -5.56 -2.48
C LEU A 19 -9.84 -5.70 -0.99
N PRO A 20 -10.41 -6.84 -0.53
CA PRO A 20 -10.67 -7.02 0.90
C PRO A 20 -9.41 -6.86 1.75
N HIS A 21 -8.32 -7.52 1.36
CA HIS A 21 -7.06 -7.46 2.09
C HIS A 21 -6.47 -6.05 2.17
N ALA A 22 -6.50 -5.30 1.06
CA ALA A 22 -6.00 -3.93 1.02
C ALA A 22 -6.84 -3.00 1.90
N LEU A 23 -8.18 -3.15 1.88
CA LEU A 23 -9.09 -2.37 2.72
C LEU A 23 -8.92 -2.68 4.21
N GLU A 24 -8.84 -3.96 4.58
CA GLU A 24 -8.58 -4.39 5.96
C GLU A 24 -7.26 -3.82 6.48
N SER A 25 -6.19 -3.93 5.68
CA SER A 25 -4.87 -3.43 6.03
C SER A 25 -4.86 -1.89 6.16
N GLN A 26 -5.52 -1.19 5.24
CA GLN A 26 -5.66 0.26 5.30
C GLN A 26 -6.41 0.70 6.57
N LEU A 27 -7.48 0.01 6.93
CA LEU A 27 -8.25 0.28 8.13
C LEU A 27 -7.41 0.03 9.38
N ALA A 28 -6.70 -1.09 9.47
CA ALA A 28 -5.82 -1.41 10.59
C ALA A 28 -4.74 -0.34 10.81
N VAL A 29 -4.07 0.10 9.74
CA VAL A 29 -3.02 1.14 9.82
C VAL A 29 -3.59 2.48 10.28
N ARG A 30 -4.78 2.87 9.80
CA ARG A 30 -5.45 4.10 10.23
C ARG A 30 -5.85 4.03 11.70
N THR A 31 -6.46 2.93 12.14
CA THR A 31 -6.87 2.74 13.53
C THR A 31 -5.66 2.81 14.47
N ALA A 32 -4.54 2.17 14.12
CA ALA A 32 -3.30 2.25 14.90
C ALA A 32 -2.73 3.67 14.99
N ALA A 33 -2.80 4.44 13.89
CA ALA A 33 -2.32 5.82 13.87
C ALA A 33 -3.19 6.75 14.75
N ILE A 34 -4.51 6.60 14.69
CA ILE A 34 -5.45 7.37 15.52
C ILE A 34 -5.27 7.02 17.00
N ALA A 35 -5.19 5.73 17.34
CA ALA A 35 -5.02 5.27 18.72
C ALA A 35 -3.79 5.91 19.38
N LYS A 36 -2.67 6.02 18.66
CA LYS A 36 -1.47 6.68 19.19
C LYS A 36 -1.70 8.17 19.45
N ILE A 37 -2.35 8.87 18.53
CA ILE A 37 -2.69 10.30 18.71
C ILE A 37 -3.60 10.48 19.92
N SER A 38 -4.60 9.62 20.10
CA SER A 38 -5.49 9.64 21.26
C SER A 38 -4.73 9.43 22.57
N GLU A 39 -3.82 8.45 22.65
CA GLU A 39 -2.97 8.20 23.83
C GLU A 39 -2.21 9.47 24.27
N LEU A 40 -1.72 10.26 23.32
CA LEU A 40 -0.99 11.50 23.60
C LEU A 40 -1.91 12.67 23.99
N ALA A 41 -3.09 12.74 23.36
CA ALA A 41 -4.10 13.71 23.74
C ALA A 41 -4.53 13.49 25.20
N ASP A 42 -4.63 12.23 25.64
CA ASP A 42 -4.97 11.86 27.01
C ASP A 42 -3.80 12.08 27.98
N ALA A 43 -2.56 11.74 27.59
CA ALA A 43 -1.36 11.93 28.41
C ALA A 43 -1.13 13.41 28.80
N ARG A 44 -1.52 14.36 27.93
CA ARG A 44 -1.52 15.80 28.23
C ARG A 44 -2.33 16.17 29.48
N PHE A 45 -3.38 15.41 29.80
CA PHE A 45 -4.27 15.69 30.94
C PHE A 45 -3.87 14.96 32.23
N GLN A 46 -2.89 14.05 32.18
CA GLN A 46 -2.49 13.19 33.30
C GLN A 46 -1.03 13.38 33.74
N ALA A 47 -0.30 14.32 33.16
CA ALA A 47 1.11 14.54 33.46
C ALA A 47 1.32 14.89 34.95
N ALA A 48 2.07 14.05 35.66
CA ALA A 48 2.41 14.20 37.06
C ALA A 48 3.76 14.92 37.24
N PRO A 49 4.06 15.46 38.44
CA PRO A 49 5.37 16.02 38.73
C PRO A 49 6.45 14.92 38.63
N GLY A 50 7.34 15.02 37.64
CA GLY A 50 8.41 14.05 37.38
C GLY A 50 8.33 13.36 36.01
N ASP A 51 7.23 13.53 35.28
CA ASP A 51 7.13 13.04 33.90
C ASP A 51 8.05 13.82 32.95
N PRO A 52 8.54 13.18 31.87
CA PRO A 52 9.33 13.85 30.86
C PRO A 52 8.57 15.04 30.26
N PRO A 53 9.28 16.09 29.78
CA PRO A 53 8.66 17.28 29.24
C PRO A 53 7.65 16.96 28.13
N LEU A 54 6.48 17.60 28.16
CA LEU A 54 5.40 17.43 27.16
C LEU A 54 5.86 17.63 25.70
N TRP A 55 6.94 18.36 25.48
CA TRP A 55 7.48 18.57 24.13
C TRP A 55 8.16 17.31 23.57
N GLU A 56 8.84 16.50 24.40
CA GLU A 56 9.50 15.26 23.97
C GLU A 56 8.47 14.21 23.53
N THR A 57 7.41 14.04 24.33
CA THR A 57 6.29 13.15 24.01
C THR A 57 5.56 13.61 22.74
N THR A 58 5.41 14.93 22.56
CA THR A 58 4.86 15.51 21.33
C THR A 58 5.75 15.29 20.10
N PHE A 59 7.09 15.30 20.21
CA PHE A 59 7.94 14.97 19.08
C PHE A 59 7.89 13.49 18.72
N ALA A 60 7.87 12.59 19.71
CA ALA A 60 7.69 11.16 19.50
C ALA A 60 6.36 10.86 18.80
N ALA A 61 5.28 11.54 19.21
CA ALA A 61 3.99 11.53 18.56
C ALA A 61 4.03 11.87 17.07
N VAL A 62 4.63 13.03 16.77
CA VAL A 62 4.69 13.57 15.42
C VAL A 62 5.54 12.65 14.54
N ALA A 63 6.64 12.12 15.06
CA ALA A 63 7.46 11.13 14.36
C ALA A 63 6.67 9.86 14.05
N HIS A 64 5.91 9.34 15.02
CA HIS A 64 5.04 8.18 14.84
C HIS A 64 3.96 8.44 13.78
N TYR A 65 3.27 9.59 13.88
CA TYR A 65 2.26 9.98 12.90
C TYR A 65 2.84 10.13 11.49
N ARG A 66 4.02 10.75 11.32
CA ARG A 66 4.69 10.88 10.03
C ARG A 66 5.02 9.52 9.41
N LYS A 67 5.54 8.58 10.21
CA LYS A 67 5.79 7.20 9.78
C LYS A 67 4.50 6.51 9.32
N HIS A 68 3.44 6.58 10.13
CA HIS A 68 2.16 5.95 9.80
C HIS A 68 1.43 6.61 8.63
N ARG A 69 1.62 7.92 8.42
CA ARG A 69 1.08 8.62 7.24
C ARG A 69 1.66 8.05 5.94
N LYS A 70 2.96 7.73 5.93
CA LYS A 70 3.60 7.09 4.76
C LYS A 70 3.00 5.70 4.52
N VAL A 71 2.96 4.85 5.54
CA VAL A 71 2.40 3.50 5.44
C VAL A 71 0.92 3.54 5.02
N SER A 72 0.14 4.47 5.56
CA SER A 72 -1.26 4.65 5.15
C SER A 72 -1.38 5.09 3.70
N ARG A 73 -0.41 5.86 3.18
CA ARG A 73 -0.39 6.27 1.78
C ARG A 73 -0.08 5.08 0.87
N ASP A 74 0.88 4.26 1.24
CA ASP A 74 1.22 3.04 0.49
C ASP A 74 -0.01 2.11 0.36
N TRP A 75 -0.80 1.96 1.43
CA TRP A 75 -2.05 1.18 1.38
C TRP A 75 -3.18 1.82 0.58
N ILE A 76 -3.27 3.14 0.57
CA ILE A 76 -4.20 3.87 -0.32
C ILE A 76 -3.84 3.59 -1.78
N GLU A 77 -2.55 3.61 -2.10
CA GLU A 77 -2.04 3.34 -3.45
C GLU A 77 -2.28 1.88 -3.87
N ALA A 78 -2.02 0.92 -2.97
CA ALA A 78 -2.33 -0.50 -3.21
C ALA A 78 -3.83 -0.75 -3.41
N THR A 79 -4.68 -0.09 -2.60
CA THR A 79 -6.14 -0.19 -2.74
C THR A 79 -6.62 0.37 -4.07
N ALA A 80 -6.14 1.55 -4.47
CA ALA A 80 -6.46 2.13 -5.76
C ALA A 80 -6.02 1.23 -6.93
N GLY A 81 -4.82 0.63 -6.85
CA GLY A 81 -4.36 -0.37 -7.83
C GLY A 81 -5.27 -1.60 -7.91
N ALA A 82 -5.71 -2.13 -6.77
CA ALA A 82 -6.64 -3.25 -6.72
C ALA A 82 -8.03 -2.89 -7.28
N VAL A 83 -8.52 -1.67 -7.06
CA VAL A 83 -9.79 -1.16 -7.61
C VAL A 83 -9.71 -1.07 -9.14
N ILE A 84 -8.60 -0.56 -9.67
CA ILE A 84 -8.35 -0.50 -11.12
C ILE A 84 -8.31 -1.91 -11.71
N LYS A 85 -7.58 -2.84 -11.07
CA LYS A 85 -7.48 -4.24 -11.50
C LYS A 85 -8.82 -4.98 -11.43
N ALA A 86 -9.72 -4.57 -10.53
CA ALA A 86 -11.10 -5.08 -10.45
C ALA A 86 -12.03 -4.55 -11.57
N GLY A 87 -11.53 -3.65 -12.43
CA GLY A 87 -12.21 -3.11 -13.61
C GLY A 87 -12.67 -1.66 -13.48
N ALA A 88 -12.24 -0.92 -12.45
CA ALA A 88 -12.57 0.51 -12.35
C ALA A 88 -11.74 1.35 -13.34
N PRO A 89 -12.28 2.48 -13.84
CA PRO A 89 -11.55 3.35 -14.75
C PRO A 89 -10.38 4.02 -14.03
N SER A 90 -9.18 3.90 -14.59
CA SER A 90 -7.92 4.32 -13.96
C SER A 90 -7.82 5.81 -13.67
N GLY A 91 -8.23 6.66 -14.62
CA GLY A 91 -8.22 8.13 -14.46
C GLY A 91 -9.07 8.61 -13.28
N PRO A 92 -10.40 8.38 -13.29
CA PRO A 92 -11.28 8.77 -12.19
C PRO A 92 -10.90 8.15 -10.84
N THR A 93 -10.35 6.93 -10.84
CA THR A 93 -9.87 6.29 -9.61
C THR A 93 -8.65 7.03 -9.07
N CYS A 94 -7.65 7.32 -9.90
CA CYS A 94 -6.48 8.10 -9.50
C CYS A 94 -6.87 9.46 -8.91
N ASP A 95 -7.80 10.17 -9.55
CA ASP A 95 -8.26 11.48 -9.08
C ASP A 95 -8.95 11.39 -7.70
N ARG A 96 -9.82 10.40 -7.49
CA ARG A 96 -10.52 10.18 -6.20
C ARG A 96 -9.56 9.84 -5.06
N PHE A 97 -8.51 9.07 -5.34
CA PHE A 97 -7.49 8.73 -4.34
C PHE A 97 -6.37 9.78 -4.25
N GLY A 98 -6.42 10.83 -5.07
CA GLY A 98 -5.40 11.88 -5.14
C GLY A 98 -4.02 11.32 -5.49
N ILE A 99 -3.94 10.36 -6.41
CA ILE A 99 -2.70 9.70 -6.82
C ILE A 99 -2.36 10.16 -8.24
N GLY A 100 -1.13 10.63 -8.44
CA GLY A 100 -0.65 10.99 -9.77
C GLY A 100 -0.56 9.76 -10.67
N ARG A 101 -0.87 9.92 -11.96
CA ARG A 101 -0.81 8.82 -12.94
C ARG A 101 0.55 8.11 -12.98
N ALA A 102 1.64 8.87 -12.95
CA ALA A 102 3.00 8.31 -12.94
C ALA A 102 3.28 7.48 -11.67
N THR A 103 2.83 7.95 -10.51
CA THR A 103 2.91 7.21 -9.25
C THR A 103 2.12 5.91 -9.33
N MET A 104 0.88 5.96 -9.85
CA MET A 104 0.07 4.74 -9.99
C MET A 104 0.73 3.71 -10.93
N GLN A 105 1.35 4.15 -12.02
CA GLN A 105 2.10 3.27 -12.91
C GLN A 105 3.28 2.60 -12.20
N GLN A 106 4.04 3.35 -11.40
CA GLN A 106 5.14 2.81 -10.59
C GLN A 106 4.64 1.80 -9.55
N VAL A 107 3.54 2.10 -8.87
CA VAL A 107 2.92 1.21 -7.88
C VAL A 107 2.50 -0.11 -8.52
N MET A 108 1.80 -0.05 -9.66
CA MET A 108 1.36 -1.25 -10.36
C MET A 108 2.53 -2.05 -10.93
N ALA A 109 3.58 -1.39 -11.43
CA ALA A 109 4.78 -2.08 -11.91
C ALA A 109 5.62 -2.69 -10.79
N GLY A 110 5.64 -2.07 -9.60
CA GLY A 110 6.44 -2.50 -8.45
C GLY A 110 5.79 -3.59 -7.61
N HIS A 111 4.46 -3.77 -7.69
CA HIS A 111 3.74 -4.81 -6.96
C HIS A 111 3.36 -5.98 -7.86
N GLU A 112 4.00 -7.13 -7.67
CA GLU A 112 3.74 -8.35 -8.44
C GLU A 112 2.26 -8.76 -8.45
N SER A 113 1.55 -8.56 -7.33
CA SER A 113 0.11 -8.84 -7.23
C SER A 113 -0.75 -7.86 -8.03
N LEU A 114 -0.30 -6.62 -8.21
CA LEU A 114 -0.99 -5.54 -8.92
C LEU A 114 -0.46 -5.30 -10.34
N ALA A 115 0.57 -6.05 -10.73
CA ALA A 115 1.18 -5.95 -12.04
C ALA A 115 0.12 -6.14 -13.13
N MET A 116 -0.19 -5.02 -13.77
CA MET A 116 -0.75 -4.97 -15.11
C MET A 116 0.40 -4.40 -15.93
N LEU A 117 1.16 -5.28 -16.57
CA LEU A 117 2.28 -4.88 -17.41
C LEU A 117 1.75 -3.83 -18.39
N THR A 118 2.37 -2.67 -18.47
CA THR A 118 2.21 -1.83 -19.67
C THR A 118 2.96 -2.51 -20.82
N ASP A 119 2.78 -2.11 -22.08
CA ASP A 119 3.53 -2.60 -23.26
C ASP A 119 5.07 -2.32 -23.21
N ALA A 120 5.69 -2.42 -22.05
CA ALA A 120 7.12 -2.69 -21.90
C ALA A 120 7.25 -4.19 -21.66
N GLU A 121 7.57 -4.91 -22.73
CA GLU A 121 7.86 -6.35 -22.77
C GLU A 121 8.20 -6.94 -21.40
N SER A 122 7.33 -7.81 -20.92
CA SER A 122 7.62 -8.78 -19.86
C SER A 122 8.79 -9.64 -20.34
N LYS A 123 10.03 -9.18 -20.16
CA LYS A 123 11.19 -10.02 -20.43
C LYS A 123 11.06 -11.24 -19.52
N PRO A 124 10.93 -12.46 -20.09
CA PRO A 124 10.77 -13.64 -19.27
C PRO A 124 12.02 -13.79 -18.41
N LYS A 125 11.84 -13.90 -17.09
CA LYS A 125 12.90 -14.40 -16.20
C LYS A 125 13.33 -15.75 -16.75
N LYS A 126 14.55 -15.83 -17.31
CA LYS A 126 15.19 -17.09 -17.71
C LYS A 126 15.06 -18.06 -16.53
N LYS A 127 14.25 -19.11 -16.68
CA LYS A 127 14.36 -20.33 -15.89
C LYS A 127 15.77 -20.88 -16.16
N GLY A 128 16.69 -20.63 -15.23
CA GLY A 128 17.94 -21.36 -15.16
C GLY A 128 17.61 -22.84 -15.03
N VAL A 129 18.02 -23.60 -16.03
CA VAL A 129 17.81 -25.02 -16.22
C VAL A 129 18.36 -25.79 -15.01
N ALA A 130 17.48 -26.54 -14.34
CA ALA A 130 17.91 -27.67 -13.53
C ALA A 130 18.35 -28.78 -14.49
N GLY A 131 19.65 -28.99 -14.60
CA GLY A 131 20.25 -30.17 -15.22
C GLY A 131 20.90 -31.01 -14.12
N ASN A 132 20.13 -31.93 -13.55
CA ASN A 132 20.68 -33.05 -12.79
C ASN A 132 21.48 -33.95 -13.74
N GLY A 133 22.72 -34.25 -13.37
CA GLY A 133 23.55 -35.25 -14.02
C GLY A 133 24.45 -35.91 -12.98
N ALA A 134 23.95 -36.98 -12.36
CA ALA A 134 24.74 -37.92 -11.60
C ALA A 134 25.52 -38.84 -12.56
N ALA A 135 26.80 -39.04 -12.30
CA ALA A 135 27.62 -40.20 -12.67
C ALA A 135 28.93 -40.06 -11.87
N ALA A 136 29.13 -40.90 -10.84
CA ALA A 136 29.99 -42.09 -10.88
C ALA A 136 31.44 -41.75 -10.49
#